data_AF-A0A976JJI5-F1
#
_entry.id   AF-A0A976JJI5-F1
#
_cell.length_a   1.000
_cell.length_b   1.000
_cell.length_c   1.000
_cell.angle_alpha   90.00
_cell.angle_beta   90.00
_cell.angle_gamma   90.00
#
_symmetry.space_group_name_H-M   'P 1'
#
loop_
_entity.id
_entity.type
_entity.pdbx_description
1 polymer ?
#
loop_
_entity_poly.entity_id
_entity_poly.type
_entity_poly.pdbx_seq_one_letter_code
_entity_poly.pdbx_strand_id
1 'polypeptide(L)' 'MNTTMIFKSFIFLSLLTLVSCGSGQIVPTKDVCTVERHFKDYIYQVKINGEAISKQWYIKEDAVEIVKDLAKKNKCMAWN' A
#
# COMPACT_ATOMS: atom_id res chain seq x y z
N MET A 1 36.16 -8.84 -42.10
CA MET A 1 35.66 -8.87 -40.70
C MET A 1 34.15 -9.04 -40.72
N ASN A 2 33.65 -10.15 -40.16
CA ASN A 2 32.23 -10.56 -40.23
C ASN A 2 31.36 -9.67 -39.32
N THR A 3 30.60 -8.76 -39.93
CA THR A 3 29.68 -7.81 -39.26
C THR A 3 28.51 -8.48 -38.53
N THR A 4 28.29 -9.78 -38.76
CA THR A 4 27.20 -10.57 -38.16
C THR A 4 27.46 -11.03 -36.73
N MET A 5 28.71 -11.03 -36.25
CA MET A 5 29.05 -11.44 -34.86
C MET A 5 28.82 -10.33 -33.83
N ILE A 6 29.01 -9.07 -34.20
CA ILE A 6 28.92 -7.93 -33.27
C ILE A 6 27.46 -7.66 -32.88
N PHE A 7 26.52 -7.83 -33.81
CA PHE A 7 25.09 -7.60 -33.59
C PHE A 7 24.46 -8.60 -32.60
N LYS A 8 24.92 -9.87 -32.61
CA LYS A 8 24.44 -10.90 -31.68
C LYS A 8 24.90 -10.65 -30.23
N SER A 9 26.08 -10.07 -30.06
CA SER A 9 26.65 -9.77 -28.74
C SER A 9 25.89 -8.66 -28.01
N PHE A 10 25.43 -7.64 -28.74
CA PHE A 10 24.64 -6.54 -28.18
C PHE A 10 23.24 -6.95 -27.70
N ILE A 11 22.60 -7.89 -28.40
CA ILE A 11 21.25 -8.38 -28.03
C ILE A 11 21.30 -9.16 -26.71
N PHE A 12 22.39 -9.91 -26.47
CA PHE A 12 22.54 -10.70 -25.25
C PHE A 12 22.76 -9.82 -24.00
N LEU A 13 23.49 -8.71 -24.14
CA LEU A 13 23.76 -7.78 -23.03
C LEU A 13 22.54 -6.96 -22.60
N SER A 14 21.62 -6.68 -23.53
CA SER A 14 20.37 -5.94 -23.25
C SER A 14 19.36 -6.77 -22.44
N LEU A 15 19.43 -8.11 -22.51
CA LEU A 15 18.48 -8.99 -21.81
C LEU A 15 18.73 -9.10 -20.29
N LEU A 16 19.93 -8.76 -19.82
CA LEU A 16 20.32 -8.87 -18.40
C LEU A 16 19.89 -7.69 -17.53
N THR A 17 19.45 -6.58 -18.10
CA THR A 17 19.06 -5.37 -17.32
C THR A 17 17.60 -5.37 -16.87
N LEU A 18 16.80 -6.38 -17.26
CA LEU A 18 15.38 -6.46 -16.92
C LEU A 18 15.06 -7.23 -15.63
N VAL A 19 16.06 -7.79 -14.93
CA VAL A 19 15.87 -8.65 -13.74
C VAL A 19 16.17 -7.96 -12.40
N SER A 20 16.32 -6.63 -12.32
CA SER A 20 16.35 -5.95 -11.00
C SER A 20 14.94 -5.84 -10.40
N CYS A 21 14.27 -6.97 -10.18
CA CYS A 21 13.04 -7.04 -9.39
C CYS A 21 13.45 -7.14 -7.91
N GLY A 22 13.90 -6.02 -7.36
CA GLY A 22 14.13 -5.87 -5.93
C GLY A 22 12.78 -5.91 -5.23
N SER A 23 12.34 -7.11 -4.83
CA SER A 23 11.23 -7.27 -3.90
C SER A 23 11.66 -6.67 -2.56
N GLY A 24 11.33 -5.39 -2.34
CA GLY A 24 11.53 -4.75 -1.06
C GLY A 24 10.78 -5.54 0.00
N GLN A 25 11.43 -5.86 1.12
CA GLN A 25 10.76 -6.52 2.23
C GLN A 25 9.56 -5.69 2.66
N ILE A 26 8.37 -6.31 2.70
CA ILE A 26 7.17 -5.68 3.25
C ILE A 26 7.35 -5.62 4.76
N VAL A 27 7.92 -4.51 5.25
CA VAL A 27 8.05 -4.24 6.69
C VAL A 27 6.66 -3.87 7.21
N PRO A 28 6.08 -4.62 8.17
CA PRO A 28 4.77 -4.32 8.71
C PRO A 28 4.79 -2.95 9.39
N THR A 29 3.76 -2.14 9.13
CA THR A 29 3.60 -0.87 9.84
C THR A 29 3.26 -1.12 11.31
N LYS A 30 3.68 -0.19 12.17
CA LYS A 30 3.31 -0.14 13.58
C LYS A 30 2.12 0.79 13.84
N ASP A 31 1.66 1.49 12.80
CA ASP A 31 0.58 2.44 12.90
C ASP A 31 -0.74 1.73 13.21
N VAL A 32 -1.60 2.34 14.02
CA VAL A 32 -2.86 1.73 14.46
C VAL A 32 -4.03 2.45 13.79
N CYS A 33 -4.88 1.69 13.10
CA CYS A 33 -6.16 2.20 12.63
C CYS A 33 -7.18 2.18 13.77
N THR A 34 -8.00 3.22 13.83
CA THR A 34 -9.11 3.32 14.78
C THR A 34 -10.35 3.88 14.09
N VAL A 35 -11.51 3.43 14.56
CA VAL A 35 -12.81 3.93 14.12
C VAL A 35 -13.43 4.66 15.30
N GLU A 36 -13.49 5.99 15.23
CA GLU A 36 -14.04 6.80 16.31
C GLU A 36 -15.44 7.27 15.95
N ARG A 37 -16.39 7.03 16.84
CA ARG A 37 -17.79 7.46 16.67
C ARG A 37 -17.92 8.94 17.00
N HIS A 38 -18.64 9.69 16.17
CA HIS A 38 -19.05 11.05 16.52
C HIS A 38 -19.97 11.03 17.75
N PHE A 39 -19.73 11.94 18.70
CA PHE A 39 -20.41 11.92 20.00
C PHE A 39 -21.94 11.98 19.92
N LYS A 40 -22.50 12.60 18.87
CA LYS A 40 -23.93 12.85 18.74
C LYS A 40 -24.62 11.99 17.68
N ASP A 41 -23.87 11.54 16.68
CA ASP A 41 -24.42 10.98 15.44
C ASP A 41 -23.91 9.56 15.22
N TYR A 42 -24.64 8.74 14.46
CA TYR A 42 -24.22 7.39 14.08
C TYR A 42 -23.24 7.41 12.89
N ILE A 43 -22.32 8.38 12.91
CA ILE A 43 -21.26 8.54 11.91
C ILE A 43 -19.90 8.34 12.58
N TYR A 44 -18.92 7.93 11.79
CA TYR A 44 -17.64 7.46 12.26
C TYR A 44 -16.52 8.09 11.44
N GLN A 45 -15.41 8.36 12.11
CA GLN A 45 -14.19 8.86 11.50
C GLN A 45 -13.09 7.82 11.61
N VAL A 46 -12.42 7.55 10.48
CA VAL A 46 -11.26 6.66 10.44
C VAL A 46 -10.01 7.47 10.77
N LYS A 47 -9.22 6.98 11.71
CA LYS A 47 -7.99 7.62 12.15
C LYS A 47 -6.82 6.63 12.12
N ILE A 48 -5.63 7.13 11.78
CA ILE A 48 -4.36 6.41 11.91
C ILE A 48 -3.55 7.14 12.98
N ASN A 49 -3.14 6.44 14.03
CA ASN A 49 -2.41 7.02 15.17
C ASN A 49 -3.12 8.25 15.80
N GLY A 50 -4.46 8.26 15.80
CA GLY A 50 -5.26 9.37 16.32
C GLY A 50 -5.48 10.53 15.34
N GLU A 51 -4.86 10.52 14.16
CA GLU A 51 -5.07 11.51 13.12
C GLU A 51 -6.10 11.05 12.09
N ALA A 52 -7.05 11.92 11.76
CA ALA A 52 -8.06 11.62 10.74
C ALA A 52 -7.42 11.54 9.35
N ILE A 53 -7.65 10.41 8.67
CA ILE A 53 -7.15 10.22 7.30
C ILE A 53 -7.90 11.05 6.26
N SER A 54 -9.11 11.49 6.61
CA SER A 54 -10.03 12.21 5.75
C SER A 54 -10.93 13.12 6.58
N LYS A 55 -11.43 14.19 5.95
CA LYS A 55 -12.45 15.08 6.52
C LYS A 55 -13.86 14.50 6.41
N GLN A 56 -14.02 13.41 5.66
CA GLN A 56 -15.30 12.73 5.47
C GLN A 56 -15.69 11.90 6.69
N TRP A 57 -17.00 11.82 6.90
CA TRP A 57 -17.61 10.95 7.89
C TRP A 57 -18.27 9.79 7.17
N TYR A 58 -18.23 8.62 7.79
CA TYR A 58 -18.72 7.37 7.22
C TYR A 58 -19.76 6.75 8.14
N ILE A 59 -20.63 5.91 7.58
CA ILE A 59 -21.39 4.96 8.40
C ILE A 59 -20.44 3.88 8.96
N LYS A 60 -20.90 3.11 9.94
CA LYS A 60 -20.04 2.16 10.66
C LYS A 60 -19.43 1.13 9.72
N GLU A 61 -20.25 0.60 8.83
CA GLU A 61 -19.91 -0.48 7.91
C GLU A 61 -18.80 -0.03 6.96
N ASP A 62 -18.97 1.13 6.35
CA ASP A 62 -17.99 1.76 5.46
C ASP A 62 -16.68 2.06 6.20
N ALA A 63 -16.75 2.62 7.41
CA ALA A 63 -15.56 2.91 8.21
C ALA A 63 -14.76 1.63 8.52
N VAL A 64 -15.44 0.53 8.83
CA VAL A 64 -14.83 -0.78 9.07
C VAL A 64 -14.22 -1.34 7.79
N GLU A 65 -14.87 -1.20 6.65
CA GLU A 65 -14.34 -1.64 5.36
C GLU A 65 -13.07 -0.87 4.97
N ILE A 66 -13.06 0.45 5.18
CA ILE A 66 -11.90 1.32 4.95
C ILE A 66 -10.72 0.86 5.81
N VAL A 67 -10.93 0.60 7.10
CA VAL A 67 -9.86 0.09 7.98
C VAL A 67 -9.31 -1.24 7.50
N LYS A 68 -10.17 -2.16 7.03
CA LYS A 68 -9.72 -3.44 6.46
C LYS A 68 -8.88 -3.25 5.20
N ASP A 69 -9.27 -2.33 4.31
CA ASP A 69 -8.50 -2.03 3.10
C ASP A 69 -7.14 -1.40 3.42
N LEU A 70 -7.09 -0.48 4.39
CA LEU A 70 -5.84 0.12 4.87
C LEU A 70 -4.91 -0.93 5.48
N ALA A 71 -5.44 -1.88 6.25
CA ALA A 71 -4.67 -2.98 6.81
C ALA A 71 -4.11 -3.92 5.74
N LYS A 72 -4.91 -4.27 4.72
CA LYS A 72 -4.43 -5.07 3.57
C LYS A 72 -3.29 -4.37 2.80
N LYS A 73 -3.32 -3.04 2.75
CA LYS A 73 -2.28 -2.20 2.12
C LYS A 73 -1.11 -1.90 3.04
N ASN A 74 -1.04 -2.53 4.22
CA ASN A 74 0.01 -2.32 5.22
C ASN A 74 0.16 -0.84 5.63
N LYS A 75 -0.95 -0.07 5.62
CA LYS A 75 -0.98 1.34 6.04
C LYS A 75 -1.24 1.53 7.52
N CYS A 76 -1.87 0.54 8.14
CA CYS A 76 -2.04 0.46 9.59
C CYS A 76 -2.31 -0.99 9.99
N MET A 77 -2.25 -1.30 11.28
CA MET A 77 -2.76 -2.54 11.85
C MET A 77 -4.29 -2.45 11.97
N ALA A 78 -4.96 -3.57 11.68
CA ALA A 78 -6.41 -3.66 11.81
C ALA A 78 -6.83 -3.44 13.27
N TRP A 79 -7.85 -2.62 13.46
CA TRP A 79 -8.53 -2.45 14.74
C TRP A 79 -9.22 -3.77 15.12
N ASN A 80 -8.99 -4.26 16.35
CA ASN A 80 -9.60 -5.48 16.90
C ASN A 80 -10.71 -5.12 17.88
#